data_AF-X1QU35-F1
#
_entry.id   AF-X1QU35-F1
#
_cell.length_a   1.000
_cell.length_b   1.000
_cell.length_c   1.000
_cell.angle_alpha   90.00
_cell.angle_beta   90.00
_cell.angle_gamma   90.00
#
_symmetry.space_group_name_H-M   'P 1'
#
loop_
_entity.id
_entity.type
_entity.pdbx_description
1 polymer ?
#
loop_
_entity_poly.entity_id
_entity_poly.type
_entity_poly.pdbx_seq_one_letter_code
_entity_poly.pdbx_strand_id
1 'polypeptide(L)'
;PIYHRLVAVGERTGNLEVVLRRAADYIERVATTQKSVKNALVYPAILCLVAITVIGIMVTFVLPAFTGLYASFGVQLPAATRALMAGTNWLQHYGLWLLLGIVAAIAAGYLYIKTPAGSYQWSKLALSLPKIGHITLLNELSRCCRSMALLYGSGLPLPEIMTLVIQGTNNKAMAKALTEVQQSMIAGAGLS
;
A
#
# COMPACT_ATOMS: atom_id res chain seq x y z
N PRO A 1 -7.08 -13.34 11.42
CA PRO A 1 -7.18 -13.00 12.86
C PRO A 1 -8.58 -12.58 13.33
N ILE A 2 -9.31 -11.71 12.60
CA ILE A 2 -10.64 -11.21 13.05
C ILE A 2 -11.75 -12.27 12.91
N TYR A 3 -11.72 -13.10 11.86
CA TYR A 3 -12.79 -14.09 11.58
C TYR A 3 -12.98 -15.14 12.69
N HIS A 4 -11.89 -15.72 13.21
CA HIS A 4 -11.97 -16.67 14.33
C HIS A 4 -12.55 -16.06 15.61
N ARG A 5 -12.27 -14.76 15.84
CA ARG A 5 -12.79 -14.04 17.02
C ARG A 5 -14.28 -13.72 16.87
N LEU A 6 -14.73 -13.38 15.66
CA LEU A 6 -16.15 -13.18 15.37
C LEU A 6 -16.95 -14.47 15.58
N VAL A 7 -16.45 -15.61 15.10
CA VAL A 7 -17.11 -16.92 15.31
C VAL A 7 -17.19 -17.27 16.80
N ALA A 8 -16.10 -17.10 17.54
CA ALA A 8 -16.08 -17.37 18.99
C ALA A 8 -17.04 -16.47 19.79
N VAL A 9 -17.23 -15.21 19.36
CA VAL A 9 -18.21 -14.29 19.96
C VAL A 9 -19.64 -14.70 19.59
N GLY A 10 -19.88 -15.12 18.35
CA GLY A 10 -21.19 -15.61 17.89
C GLY A 10 -21.65 -16.88 18.61
N GLU A 11 -20.74 -17.81 18.89
CA GLU A 11 -21.03 -19.01 19.69
C GLU A 11 -21.35 -18.66 21.15
N ARG A 12 -20.55 -17.78 21.79
CA ARG A 12 -20.78 -17.38 23.19
C ARG A 12 -22.06 -16.60 23.42
N THR A 13 -22.53 -15.86 22.41
CA THR A 13 -23.73 -15.02 22.49
C THR A 13 -24.99 -15.70 21.96
N GLY A 14 -24.88 -16.93 21.44
CA GLY A 14 -25.98 -17.68 20.82
C GLY A 14 -26.52 -17.07 19.52
N ASN A 15 -25.89 -16.02 18.99
CA ASN A 15 -26.33 -15.24 17.82
C ASN A 15 -25.40 -15.43 16.62
N LEU A 16 -24.95 -16.68 16.39
CA LEU A 16 -23.98 -17.02 15.36
C LEU A 16 -24.45 -16.60 13.96
N GLU A 17 -25.73 -16.77 13.65
CA GLU A 17 -26.32 -16.39 12.36
C GLU A 17 -26.11 -14.90 12.05
N VAL A 18 -26.43 -14.01 13.00
CA VAL A 18 -26.28 -12.57 12.85
C VAL A 18 -24.80 -12.18 12.66
N VAL A 19 -23.91 -12.81 13.42
CA VAL A 19 -22.47 -12.53 13.35
C VAL A 19 -21.87 -13.00 12.02
N LEU A 20 -22.23 -14.20 11.55
CA LEU A 20 -21.80 -14.71 10.25
C LEU A 20 -22.31 -13.84 9.11
N ARG A 21 -23.56 -13.37 9.18
CA ARG A 21 -24.15 -12.49 8.16
C ARG A 21 -23.41 -11.15 8.08
N ARG A 22 -23.13 -10.53 9.23
CA ARG A 22 -22.33 -9.29 9.29
C ARG A 22 -20.88 -9.49 8.79
N ALA A 23 -20.30 -10.67 9.05
CA ALA A 23 -18.98 -11.01 8.55
C ALA A 23 -18.98 -11.16 7.01
N ALA A 24 -20.00 -11.78 6.44
CA ALA A 24 -20.18 -11.90 5.00
C ALA A 24 -20.30 -10.53 4.33
N ASP A 25 -21.18 -9.65 4.84
CA ASP A 25 -21.36 -8.29 4.32
C ASP A 25 -20.04 -7.49 4.35
N TYR A 26 -19.26 -7.67 5.42
CA TYR A 26 -17.96 -7.02 5.56
C TYR A 26 -16.95 -7.54 4.53
N ILE A 27 -16.84 -8.87 4.34
CA ILE A 27 -15.96 -9.47 3.34
C ILE A 27 -16.32 -8.97 1.94
N GLU A 28 -17.61 -8.92 1.61
CA GLU A 28 -18.10 -8.44 0.33
C GLU A 28 -17.71 -6.98 0.09
N ARG A 29 -17.90 -6.10 1.08
CA ARG A 29 -17.48 -4.68 1.00
C ARG A 29 -15.97 -4.52 0.82
N VAL A 30 -15.16 -5.35 1.48
CA VAL A 30 -13.70 -5.31 1.31
C VAL A 30 -13.30 -5.80 -0.08
N ALA A 31 -13.87 -6.91 -0.55
CA ALA A 31 -13.58 -7.49 -1.85
C ALA A 31 -13.97 -6.55 -3.00
N THR A 32 -15.16 -5.93 -2.92
CA THR A 32 -15.62 -4.93 -3.89
C THR A 32 -14.71 -3.71 -3.92
N THR A 33 -14.31 -3.18 -2.75
CA THR A 33 -13.37 -2.04 -2.67
C THR A 33 -12.02 -2.39 -3.31
N GLN A 34 -11.44 -3.55 -2.97
CA GLN A 34 -10.17 -4.00 -3.55
C GLN A 34 -10.27 -4.19 -5.07
N LYS A 35 -11.38 -4.77 -5.55
CA LYS A 35 -11.64 -4.97 -6.97
C LYS A 35 -11.71 -3.63 -7.71
N SER A 36 -12.42 -2.65 -7.16
CA SER A 36 -12.53 -1.31 -7.76
C SER A 36 -11.17 -0.61 -7.85
N VAL A 37 -10.36 -0.67 -6.78
CA VAL A 37 -9.00 -0.11 -6.78
C VAL A 37 -8.11 -0.82 -7.82
N LYS A 38 -8.15 -2.16 -7.86
CA LYS A 38 -7.38 -2.94 -8.84
C LYS A 38 -7.77 -2.56 -10.26
N ASN A 39 -9.06 -2.51 -10.56
CA ASN A 39 -9.57 -2.18 -11.88
C ASN A 39 -9.18 -0.75 -12.31
N ALA A 40 -9.21 0.21 -11.39
CA ALA A 40 -8.77 1.59 -11.68
C ALA A 40 -7.28 1.69 -12.06
N LEU A 41 -6.45 0.78 -11.54
CA LEU A 41 -4.99 0.76 -11.81
C LEU A 41 -4.60 -0.06 -13.04
N VAL A 42 -5.46 -0.96 -13.52
CA VAL A 42 -5.17 -1.80 -14.71
C VAL A 42 -4.92 -0.94 -15.95
N TYR A 43 -5.76 0.07 -16.20
CA TYR A 43 -5.61 0.92 -17.38
C TYR A 43 -4.29 1.72 -17.37
N PRO A 44 -3.94 2.48 -16.30
CA PRO A 44 -2.64 3.13 -16.20
C PRO A 44 -1.45 2.17 -16.34
N ALA A 45 -1.53 0.97 -15.76
CA ALA A 45 -0.45 -0.02 -15.83
C ALA A 45 -0.19 -0.49 -17.26
N ILE A 46 -1.24 -0.81 -18.02
CA ILE A 46 -1.13 -1.21 -19.43
C ILE A 46 -0.56 -0.06 -20.26
N LEU A 47 -1.05 1.17 -20.07
CA LEU A 47 -0.56 2.33 -20.81
C LEU A 47 0.93 2.59 -20.54
N CYS A 48 1.36 2.53 -19.28
CA CYS A 48 2.78 2.65 -18.92
C CYS A 48 3.62 1.56 -19.56
N LEU A 49 3.15 0.30 -19.55
CA LEU A 49 3.86 -0.81 -20.16
C LEU A 49 4.04 -0.61 -21.67
N VAL A 50 2.98 -0.21 -22.37
CA VAL A 50 3.04 0.08 -23.82
C VAL A 50 3.97 1.25 -24.09
N ALA A 51 3.87 2.35 -23.32
CA ALA A 51 4.72 3.52 -23.49
C ALA A 51 6.21 3.18 -23.29
N ILE A 52 6.56 2.46 -22.24
CA ILE A 52 7.93 2.01 -21.97
C ILE A 52 8.43 1.11 -23.10
N THR A 53 7.59 0.21 -23.61
CA THR A 53 7.94 -0.68 -24.71
C THR A 53 8.23 0.10 -26.00
N VAL A 54 7.35 1.03 -26.36
CA VAL A 54 7.53 1.86 -27.58
C VAL A 54 8.77 2.75 -27.48
N ILE A 55 8.97 3.42 -26.34
CA ILE A 55 10.17 4.24 -26.10
C ILE A 55 11.43 3.36 -26.15
N GLY A 56 11.40 2.17 -25.54
CA GLY A 56 12.51 1.23 -25.55
C GLY A 56 12.89 0.79 -26.96
N ILE A 57 11.91 0.45 -27.81
CA ILE A 57 12.13 0.11 -29.22
C ILE A 57 12.72 1.31 -29.96
N MET A 58 12.16 2.50 -29.77
CA MET A 58 12.61 3.72 -30.44
C MET A 58 14.07 4.04 -30.12
N VAL A 59 14.43 3.96 -28.85
CA VAL A 59 15.80 4.24 -28.38
C VAL A 59 16.79 3.16 -28.83
N THR A 60 16.37 1.89 -28.88
CA THR A 60 17.27 0.75 -29.19
C THR A 60 17.50 0.56 -30.68
N PHE A 61 16.49 0.77 -31.53
CA PHE A 61 16.58 0.50 -32.97
C PHE A 61 16.56 1.77 -33.83
N VAL A 62 15.68 2.72 -33.51
CA VAL A 62 15.46 3.90 -34.35
C VAL A 62 16.59 4.93 -34.15
N LEU A 63 16.96 5.21 -32.90
CA LEU A 63 18.01 6.18 -32.59
C LEU A 63 19.36 5.82 -33.25
N PRO A 64 19.87 4.56 -33.18
CA PRO A 64 21.14 4.20 -33.81
C PRO A 64 21.11 4.36 -35.33
N ALA A 65 19.98 4.06 -35.99
CA ALA A 65 19.83 4.23 -37.43
C ALA A 65 20.03 5.69 -37.86
N PHE A 66 19.52 6.65 -37.10
CA PHE A 66 19.78 8.07 -37.33
C PHE A 66 21.26 8.41 -37.17
N THR A 67 21.92 7.83 -36.18
CA THR A 67 23.33 8.15 -35.90
C THR A 67 24.26 7.66 -37.00
N GLY A 68 23.97 6.50 -37.61
CA GLY A 68 24.66 6.01 -38.80
C GLY A 68 24.48 6.94 -40.01
N LEU A 69 23.27 7.48 -40.19
CA LEU A 69 23.01 8.49 -41.22
C LEU A 69 23.82 9.77 -41.00
N TYR A 70 23.80 10.34 -39.79
CA TYR A 70 24.56 11.57 -39.48
C TYR A 70 26.08 11.37 -39.58
N ALA A 71 26.61 10.20 -39.19
CA ALA A 71 28.02 9.86 -39.36
C ALA A 71 28.43 9.84 -40.84
N SER A 72 27.52 9.43 -41.74
CA SER A 72 27.75 9.38 -43.18
C SER A 72 27.83 10.77 -43.83
N PHE A 73 27.19 11.79 -43.23
CA PHE A 73 27.24 13.18 -43.71
C PHE A 73 28.44 13.98 -43.18
N GLY A 74 29.30 13.38 -42.33
CA GLY A 74 30.46 14.07 -41.75
C GLY A 74 30.10 15.20 -40.77
N VAL A 75 28.82 15.35 -40.42
CA VAL A 75 28.32 16.38 -39.50
C VAL A 75 28.32 15.81 -38.08
N GLN A 76 28.98 16.50 -37.15
CA GLN A 76 28.99 16.11 -35.75
C GLN A 76 27.59 16.21 -35.17
N LEU A 77 27.15 15.17 -34.47
CA LEU A 77 25.84 15.16 -33.83
C LEU A 77 25.72 16.32 -32.81
N PRO A 78 24.57 17.03 -32.80
CA PRO A 78 24.26 18.04 -31.79
C PRO A 78 24.45 17.50 -30.36
N ALA A 79 24.80 18.38 -29.43
CA ALA A 79 25.09 17.99 -28.05
C ALA A 79 23.92 17.23 -27.37
N ALA A 80 22.67 17.60 -27.68
CA ALA A 80 21.47 16.94 -27.16
C ALA A 80 21.36 15.47 -27.59
N THR A 81 21.62 15.15 -28.87
CA THR A 81 21.59 13.77 -29.38
C THR A 81 22.77 12.94 -28.88
N ARG A 82 23.93 13.56 -28.67
CA ARG A 82 25.11 12.91 -28.07
C ARG A 82 24.87 12.52 -26.61
N ALA A 83 24.23 13.39 -25.83
CA ALA A 83 23.86 13.10 -24.45
C ALA A 83 22.82 11.97 -24.36
N LEU A 84 21.81 11.98 -25.23
CA LEU A 84 20.81 10.91 -25.33
C LEU A 84 21.43 9.54 -25.68
N MET A 85 22.38 9.52 -26.62
CA MET A 85 23.12 8.30 -26.94
C MET A 85 23.98 7.80 -25.79
N ALA A 86 24.68 8.70 -25.08
CA ALA A 86 25.47 8.32 -23.92
C ALA A 86 24.58 7.68 -22.82
N GLY A 87 23.40 8.26 -22.57
CA GLY A 87 22.41 7.69 -21.65
C GLY A 87 21.86 6.34 -22.14
N THR A 88 21.64 6.21 -23.45
CA THR A 88 21.15 4.96 -24.07
C THR A 88 22.17 3.83 -23.97
N ASN A 89 23.43 4.08 -24.30
CA ASN A 89 24.50 3.09 -24.19
C ASN A 89 24.73 2.65 -22.74
N TRP A 90 24.62 3.60 -21.79
CA TRP A 90 24.63 3.28 -20.37
C TRP A 90 23.44 2.40 -19.98
N LEU A 91 22.24 2.71 -20.47
CA LEU A 91 21.02 1.92 -20.21
C LEU A 91 21.08 0.52 -20.84
N GLN A 92 21.66 0.35 -22.03
CA GLN A 92 21.82 -0.95 -22.68
C GLN A 92 22.86 -1.82 -21.96
N HIS A 93 23.95 -1.23 -21.47
CA HIS A 93 25.00 -1.99 -20.78
C HIS A 93 24.65 -2.31 -19.32
N TYR A 94 24.02 -1.37 -18.60
CA TYR A 94 23.66 -1.52 -17.19
C TYR A 94 22.18 -1.84 -16.96
N GLY A 95 21.32 -1.90 -17.98
CA GLY A 95 19.88 -2.09 -17.81
C GLY A 95 19.51 -3.36 -17.06
N LEU A 96 20.25 -4.45 -17.29
CA LEU A 96 20.07 -5.72 -16.58
C LEU A 96 20.49 -5.62 -15.11
N TRP A 97 21.60 -4.92 -14.83
CA TRP A 97 22.06 -4.62 -13.46
C TRP A 97 21.14 -3.66 -12.72
N LEU A 98 20.56 -2.68 -13.43
CA LEU A 98 19.63 -1.71 -12.89
C LEU A 98 18.30 -2.39 -12.53
N LEU A 99 17.81 -3.30 -13.38
CA LEU A 99 16.64 -4.13 -13.09
C LEU A 99 16.91 -5.06 -11.90
N LEU A 100 18.08 -5.71 -11.85
CA LEU A 100 18.52 -6.51 -10.69
C LEU A 100 18.61 -5.66 -9.41
N GLY A 101 19.12 -4.44 -9.50
CA GLY A 101 19.20 -3.49 -8.38
C GLY A 101 17.82 -3.06 -7.88
N ILE A 102 16.88 -2.79 -8.79
CA ILE A 102 15.48 -2.49 -8.44
C ILE A 102 14.83 -3.69 -7.76
N VAL A 103 14.97 -4.89 -8.32
CA VAL A 103 14.41 -6.12 -7.73
C VAL A 103 15.01 -6.39 -6.36
N ALA A 104 16.33 -6.24 -6.20
CA ALA A 104 17.02 -6.38 -4.93
C ALA A 104 16.58 -5.32 -3.90
N ALA A 105 16.41 -4.05 -4.32
CA ALA A 105 15.92 -2.98 -3.46
C ALA A 105 14.47 -3.21 -3.02
N ILE A 106 13.60 -3.69 -3.92
CA ILE A 106 12.23 -4.07 -3.58
C ILE A 106 12.22 -5.25 -2.61
N ALA A 107 13.02 -6.28 -2.86
CA ALA A 107 13.13 -7.45 -1.97
C ALA A 107 13.67 -7.06 -0.59
N ALA A 108 14.74 -6.26 -0.53
CA ALA A 108 15.30 -5.74 0.71
C ALA A 108 14.30 -4.85 1.47
N GLY A 109 13.59 -3.97 0.76
CA GLY A 109 12.52 -3.15 1.33
C GLY A 109 11.37 -3.99 1.88
N TYR A 110 10.97 -5.05 1.16
CA TYR A 110 9.93 -5.98 1.59
C TYR A 110 10.35 -6.77 2.85
N LEU A 111 11.58 -7.26 2.88
CA LEU A 111 12.17 -7.93 4.04
C LEU A 111 12.28 -6.96 5.23
N TYR A 112 12.64 -5.70 4.98
CA TYR A 112 12.73 -4.67 6.01
C TYR A 112 11.35 -4.34 6.60
N ILE A 113 10.30 -4.20 5.79
CA ILE A 113 8.92 -3.97 6.26
C ILE A 113 8.43 -5.11 7.17
N LYS A 114 8.87 -6.35 6.91
CA LYS A 114 8.55 -7.51 7.76
C LYS A 114 9.22 -7.48 9.13
N THR A 115 10.29 -6.70 9.31
CA THR A 115 10.94 -6.56 10.63
C THR A 115 10.11 -5.67 11.58
N PRO A 116 10.18 -5.90 12.91
CA PRO A 116 9.39 -5.13 13.88
C PRO A 116 9.70 -3.62 13.85
N ALA A 117 10.96 -3.24 13.62
CA ALA A 117 11.40 -1.85 13.48
C ALA A 117 11.00 -1.23 12.12
N GLY A 118 11.14 -1.97 11.03
CA GLY A 118 10.79 -1.50 9.69
C GLY A 118 9.31 -1.26 9.51
N SER A 119 8.44 -2.15 10.05
CA SER A 119 6.99 -1.95 10.05
C SER A 119 6.56 -0.67 10.78
N TYR A 120 7.22 -0.30 11.89
CA TYR A 120 6.92 0.93 12.63
C TYR A 120 7.34 2.18 11.85
N GLN A 121 8.58 2.19 11.32
CA GLN A 121 9.09 3.31 10.52
C GLN A 121 8.31 3.50 9.22
N TRP A 122 7.92 2.41 8.56
CA TRP A 122 7.04 2.46 7.39
C TRP A 122 5.66 3.02 7.71
N SER A 123 5.06 2.61 8.83
CA SER A 123 3.77 3.14 9.28
C SER A 123 3.85 4.64 9.57
N LYS A 124 4.95 5.09 10.17
CA LYS A 124 5.22 6.51 10.44
C LYS A 124 5.47 7.30 9.16
N LEU A 125 6.25 6.75 8.22
CA LEU A 125 6.54 7.38 6.93
C LEU A 125 5.28 7.50 6.06
N ALA A 126 4.47 6.44 6.00
CA ALA A 126 3.19 6.45 5.31
C ALA A 126 2.24 7.52 5.84
N LEU A 127 2.25 7.77 7.16
CA LEU A 127 1.48 8.84 7.80
C LEU A 127 2.07 10.25 7.54
N SER A 128 3.37 10.36 7.29
CA SER A 128 4.03 11.64 6.99
C SER A 128 3.85 12.14 5.55
N LEU A 129 3.34 11.31 4.65
CA LEU A 129 3.09 11.70 3.26
C LEU A 129 1.75 12.47 3.15
N PRO A 130 1.74 13.73 2.70
CA PRO A 130 0.58 14.62 2.86
C PRO A 130 -0.71 14.12 2.19
N LYS A 131 -0.63 13.40 1.06
CA LYS A 131 -1.82 12.83 0.38
C LYS A 131 -2.11 11.37 0.76
N ILE A 132 -1.08 10.56 1.00
CA ILE A 132 -1.24 9.11 1.30
C ILE A 132 -1.57 8.90 2.78
N GLY A 133 -1.02 9.72 3.67
CA GLY A 133 -1.24 9.68 5.12
C GLY A 133 -2.68 10.00 5.49
N HIS A 134 -3.29 11.01 4.87
CA HIS A 134 -4.70 11.36 5.11
C HIS A 134 -5.64 10.21 4.70
N ILE A 135 -5.46 9.62 3.52
CA ILE A 135 -6.28 8.49 3.05
C ILE A 135 -6.11 7.26 3.96
N THR A 136 -4.88 6.98 4.39
CA THR A 136 -4.57 5.85 5.28
C THR A 136 -5.22 6.06 6.66
N LEU A 137 -5.12 7.27 7.20
CA LEU A 137 -5.74 7.64 8.47
C LEU A 137 -7.27 7.51 8.41
N LEU A 138 -7.91 8.05 7.37
CA LEU A 138 -9.37 7.96 7.20
C LEU A 138 -9.84 6.51 7.06
N ASN A 139 -9.10 5.66 6.34
CA ASN A 139 -9.43 4.25 6.20
C ASN A 139 -9.32 3.48 7.53
N GLU A 140 -8.26 3.72 8.30
CA GLU A 140 -8.09 3.09 9.61
C GLU A 140 -9.13 3.57 10.62
N LEU A 141 -9.43 4.88 10.65
CA LEU A 141 -10.50 5.42 11.50
C LEU A 141 -11.86 4.84 11.13
N SER A 142 -12.21 4.79 9.84
CA SER A 142 -13.48 4.19 9.39
C SER A 142 -13.59 2.71 9.79
N ARG A 143 -12.49 1.96 9.70
CA ARG A 143 -12.42 0.57 10.15
C ARG A 143 -12.62 0.45 11.66
N CYS A 144 -11.97 1.31 12.45
CA CYS A 144 -12.11 1.32 13.91
C CYS A 144 -13.55 1.64 14.31
N CYS A 145 -14.15 2.71 13.77
CA CYS A 145 -15.53 3.09 14.06
C CYS A 145 -16.53 1.98 13.71
N ARG A 146 -16.38 1.31 12.55
CA ARG A 146 -17.24 0.17 12.18
C ARG A 146 -17.08 -1.00 13.13
N SER A 147 -15.84 -1.32 13.51
CA SER A 147 -15.55 -2.43 14.43
C SER A 147 -16.11 -2.14 15.83
N MET A 148 -15.96 -0.91 16.32
CA MET A 148 -16.55 -0.46 17.58
C MET A 148 -18.09 -0.52 17.53
N ALA A 149 -18.72 -0.03 16.48
CA ALA A 149 -20.19 -0.06 16.33
C ALA A 149 -20.73 -1.50 16.33
N LEU A 150 -20.03 -2.43 15.67
CA LEU A 150 -20.41 -3.84 15.64
C LEU A 150 -20.32 -4.49 17.03
N LEU A 151 -19.23 -4.24 17.76
CA LEU A 151 -18.98 -4.83 19.07
C LEU A 151 -19.84 -4.19 20.18
N TYR A 152 -20.06 -2.88 20.09
CA TYR A 152 -20.97 -2.15 20.97
C TYR A 152 -22.41 -2.62 20.76
N GLY A 153 -22.83 -2.81 19.51
CA GLY A 153 -24.14 -3.39 19.19
C GLY A 153 -24.33 -4.84 19.63
N SER A 154 -23.26 -5.56 20.00
CA SER A 154 -23.32 -6.88 20.63
C SER A 154 -23.27 -6.84 22.16
N GLY A 155 -23.30 -5.66 22.78
CA GLY A 155 -23.41 -5.49 24.24
C GLY A 155 -22.09 -5.63 25.00
N LEU A 156 -20.94 -5.56 24.34
CA LEU A 156 -19.65 -5.60 25.03
C LEU A 156 -19.37 -4.26 25.76
N PRO A 157 -18.73 -4.29 26.93
CA PRO A 157 -18.30 -3.07 27.63
C PRO A 157 -17.18 -2.35 26.85
N LEU A 158 -17.21 -1.01 26.84
CA LEU A 158 -16.26 -0.18 26.06
C LEU A 158 -14.77 -0.51 26.28
N PRO A 159 -14.27 -0.80 27.50
CA PRO A 159 -12.87 -1.19 27.70
C PRO A 159 -12.48 -2.47 26.96
N GLU A 160 -13.40 -3.43 26.85
CA GLU A 160 -13.18 -4.70 26.14
C GLU A 160 -13.21 -4.47 24.62
N ILE A 161 -14.13 -3.62 24.15
CA ILE A 161 -14.18 -3.19 22.74
C ILE A 161 -12.88 -2.52 22.32
N MET A 162 -12.38 -1.56 23.12
CA MET A 162 -11.12 -0.86 22.85
C MET A 162 -9.95 -1.83 22.71
N THR A 163 -9.85 -2.80 23.62
CA THR A 163 -8.80 -3.84 23.57
C THR A 163 -8.88 -4.65 22.27
N LEU A 164 -10.08 -5.06 21.86
CA LEU A 164 -10.29 -5.84 20.65
C LEU A 164 -9.97 -5.04 19.37
N VAL A 165 -10.27 -3.74 19.36
CA VAL A 165 -9.97 -2.85 18.23
C VAL A 165 -8.47 -2.59 18.13
N ILE A 166 -7.79 -2.26 19.25
CA ILE A 166 -6.33 -2.06 19.30
C ILE A 166 -5.58 -3.30 18.77
N GLN A 167 -6.00 -4.50 19.20
CA GLN A 167 -5.42 -5.75 18.71
C GLN A 167 -5.76 -6.07 17.25
N GLY A 168 -6.83 -5.48 16.70
CA GLY A 168 -7.26 -5.64 15.32
C GLY A 168 -6.63 -4.65 14.34
N THR A 169 -6.04 -3.55 14.85
CA THR A 169 -5.42 -2.51 14.03
C THR A 169 -4.04 -2.95 13.53
N ASN A 170 -3.85 -2.90 12.22
CA ASN A 170 -2.58 -3.28 11.60
C ASN A 170 -1.54 -2.14 11.62
N ASN A 171 -1.99 -0.89 11.79
CA ASN A 171 -1.13 0.28 11.88
C ASN A 171 -0.63 0.49 13.33
N LYS A 172 0.67 0.27 13.56
CA LYS A 172 1.28 0.39 14.89
C LYS A 172 1.19 1.79 15.50
N ALA A 173 1.18 2.84 14.68
CA ALA A 173 1.04 4.21 15.18
C ALA A 173 -0.39 4.47 15.70
N MET A 174 -1.39 3.97 14.98
CA MET A 174 -2.79 4.02 15.42
C MET A 174 -3.01 3.15 16.67
N ALA A 175 -2.44 1.94 16.72
CA ALA A 175 -2.53 1.07 17.89
C ALA A 175 -1.96 1.75 19.15
N LYS A 176 -0.82 2.44 19.03
CA LYS A 176 -0.23 3.20 20.14
C LYS A 176 -1.14 4.34 20.60
N ALA A 177 -1.66 5.15 19.67
CA ALA A 177 -2.57 6.25 19.99
C ALA A 177 -3.87 5.77 20.68
N LEU A 178 -4.46 4.69 20.19
CA LEU A 178 -5.66 4.09 20.79
C LEU A 178 -5.38 3.47 22.17
N THR A 179 -4.17 2.96 22.40
CA THR A 179 -3.75 2.43 23.71
C THR A 179 -3.66 3.56 24.74
N GLU A 180 -3.10 4.71 24.36
CA GLU A 180 -3.05 5.90 25.22
C GLU A 180 -4.46 6.37 25.61
N VAL A 181 -5.39 6.42 24.64
CA VAL A 181 -6.80 6.75 24.89
C VAL A 181 -7.48 5.74 25.82
N GLN A 182 -7.24 4.44 25.63
CA GLN A 182 -7.78 3.39 26.50
C GLN A 182 -7.29 3.55 27.94
N GLN A 183 -6.01 3.86 28.12
CA GLN A 183 -5.40 4.01 29.44
C GLN A 183 -5.98 5.22 30.18
N SER A 184 -6.20 6.33 29.47
CA SER A 184 -6.89 7.52 30.00
C SER A 184 -8.33 7.21 30.42
N MET A 185 -9.07 6.43 29.63
CA MET A 185 -10.44 6.02 29.94
C MET A 185 -10.51 5.15 31.21
N ILE A 186 -9.57 4.21 31.37
CA ILE A 186 -9.48 3.37 32.59
C ILE A 186 -9.13 4.22 33.82
N ALA A 187 -8.32 5.27 33.64
CA ALA A 187 -7.98 6.23 34.68
C ALA A 187 -9.12 7.22 35.03
N GLY A 188 -10.29 7.10 34.38
CA GLY A 188 -11.46 7.94 34.65
C GLY A 188 -11.49 9.28 33.90
N ALA A 189 -10.55 9.52 32.98
CA ALA A 189 -10.69 10.63 32.04
C ALA A 189 -11.82 10.31 31.05
N GLY A 190 -12.69 11.29 30.79
CA GLY A 190 -13.76 11.15 29.80
C GLY A 190 -13.23 10.87 28.39
N LEU A 191 -14.10 10.44 27.48
CA LEU A 191 -13.78 10.14 26.07
C LEU A 191 -13.51 11.40 25.20
N SER A 192 -13.22 12.54 25.82
CA SER A 192 -13.07 13.87 25.19
C SER A 192 -11.64 14.39 25.26
#